data_AF-A0A328P4Y3-F1
#
_entry.id   AF-A0A328P4Y3-F1
#
_cell.length_a   1.000
_cell.length_b   1.000
_cell.length_c   1.000
_cell.angle_alpha   90.00
_cell.angle_beta   90.00
_cell.angle_gamma   90.00
#
_symmetry.space_group_name_H-M   'P 1'
#
loop_
_entity.id
_entity.type
_entity.pdbx_description
1 polymer ?
#
loop_
_entity_poly.entity_id
_entity_poly.type
_entity_poly.pdbx_seq_one_letter_code
_entity_poly.pdbx_strand_id
1 'polypeptide(L)'
;MKKRVKLFSSLGMAVVLCMSGFYASAADLSAAAPGDRESDALTDAYTAFAGSSSNAHALVEGLLNGSRITLVMPSSSGKSSAPTSFTPKTGKLGYDNVRMALALAQAALAKAQITQPTAAQIEAVLNGGAIMAPYGPAQMPGVLALRSRGQVWGNISKALGVKLAADGSVAAADSP
;
A
#
# COMPACT_ATOMS: atom_id res chain seq x y z
N MET A 1 16.24 -13.01 -55.40
CA MET A 1 17.50 -12.46 -55.92
C MET A 1 17.32 -10.97 -56.23
N LYS A 2 18.19 -10.11 -55.67
CA LYS A 2 18.62 -8.78 -56.16
C LYS A 2 17.51 -7.72 -56.39
N LYS A 3 17.21 -6.89 -55.38
CA LYS A 3 17.66 -5.47 -55.21
C LYS A 3 17.57 -4.64 -56.49
N ARG A 4 16.95 -3.43 -56.44
CA ARG A 4 17.58 -2.12 -56.82
C ARG A 4 16.76 -0.92 -56.32
N VAL A 5 17.47 -0.05 -55.61
CA VAL A 5 17.14 1.34 -55.25
C VAL A 5 17.55 2.27 -56.41
N LYS A 6 16.76 3.30 -56.69
CA LYS A 6 17.08 4.55 -57.41
C LYS A 6 16.28 5.64 -56.67
N LEU A 7 16.79 6.60 -55.91
CA LEU A 7 17.79 7.67 -56.09
C LEU A 7 17.45 8.74 -57.16
N PHE A 8 17.03 9.90 -56.62
CA PHE A 8 17.24 11.31 -57.01
C PHE A 8 16.47 11.99 -58.17
N SER A 9 15.90 13.16 -57.84
CA SER A 9 15.82 14.46 -58.55
C SER A 9 14.48 15.13 -58.17
N SER A 10 14.28 16.37 -57.70
CA SER A 10 14.94 17.68 -57.85
C SER A 10 14.36 18.60 -56.74
N LEU A 11 15.16 19.26 -55.92
CA LEU A 11 15.44 20.72 -55.90
C LEU A 11 14.21 21.67 -55.85
N GLY A 12 14.10 22.46 -54.78
CA GLY A 12 13.17 23.59 -54.66
C GLY A 12 13.09 24.19 -53.25
N MET A 13 14.00 25.12 -52.95
CA MET A 13 14.18 25.84 -51.68
C MET A 13 13.14 26.96 -51.48
N ALA A 14 12.58 27.09 -50.28
CA ALA A 14 12.16 28.37 -49.71
C ALA A 14 11.97 28.26 -48.18
N VAL A 15 12.91 28.86 -47.45
CA VAL A 15 12.79 29.18 -46.03
C VAL A 15 11.85 30.38 -45.89
N VAL A 16 10.76 30.23 -45.12
CA VAL A 16 10.04 31.36 -44.53
C VAL A 16 9.76 31.03 -43.06
N LEU A 17 10.50 31.69 -42.18
CA LEU A 17 10.27 31.81 -40.75
C LEU A 17 9.18 32.86 -40.54
N CYS A 18 8.02 32.49 -39.99
CA CYS A 18 7.08 33.42 -39.34
C CYS A 18 6.22 32.70 -38.30
N MET A 19 6.50 33.04 -37.03
CA MET A 19 5.55 33.33 -35.94
C MET A 19 4.28 32.47 -35.76
N SER A 20 4.32 31.69 -34.68
CA SER A 20 3.29 31.56 -33.63
C SER A 20 1.82 31.38 -34.05
N GLY A 21 1.36 30.13 -34.01
CA GLY A 21 -0.03 29.76 -33.80
C GLY A 21 -0.06 28.51 -32.93
N PHE A 22 -0.69 28.60 -31.76
CA PHE A 22 -0.83 27.54 -30.75
C PHE A 22 -1.11 26.16 -31.39
N TYR A 23 -0.17 25.22 -31.23
CA TYR A 23 -0.58 23.81 -31.16
C TYR A 23 -1.29 23.65 -29.83
N ALA A 24 -2.62 23.55 -29.86
CA ALA A 24 -3.34 22.93 -28.77
C ALA A 24 -2.88 21.47 -28.71
N SER A 25 -1.80 21.20 -27.99
CA SER A 25 -1.56 19.86 -27.47
C SER A 25 -2.78 19.55 -26.61
N ALA A 26 -3.68 18.73 -27.13
CA ALA A 26 -4.52 17.92 -26.27
C ALA A 26 -3.54 17.13 -25.40
N ALA A 27 -3.27 17.64 -24.19
CA ALA A 27 -2.68 16.83 -23.17
C ALA A 27 -3.64 15.65 -23.03
N ASP A 28 -3.18 14.48 -23.48
CA ASP A 28 -3.74 13.20 -23.09
C ASP A 28 -3.66 13.16 -21.56
N LEU A 29 -4.68 13.72 -20.90
CA LEU A 29 -4.98 13.43 -19.52
C LEU A 29 -5.43 11.98 -19.54
N SER A 30 -4.45 11.08 -19.51
CA SER A 30 -4.67 9.67 -19.28
C SER A 30 -5.41 9.57 -17.95
N ALA A 31 -6.73 9.48 -18.01
CA ALA A 31 -7.55 9.25 -16.84
C ALA A 31 -7.06 7.92 -16.26
N ALA A 32 -6.44 7.98 -15.08
CA ALA A 32 -5.93 6.80 -14.38
C ALA A 32 -6.99 5.69 -14.41
N ALA A 33 -6.58 4.43 -14.55
CA ALA A 33 -7.55 3.33 -14.53
C ALA A 33 -8.27 3.32 -13.17
N PRO A 34 -9.50 2.81 -13.06
CA PRO A 34 -10.23 2.77 -11.79
C PRO A 34 -9.44 2.11 -10.64
N GLY A 35 -8.62 1.08 -10.95
CA GLY A 35 -7.75 0.42 -9.97
C GLY A 35 -6.57 1.27 -9.49
N ASP A 36 -6.04 2.14 -10.36
CA ASP A 36 -4.94 3.05 -9.99
C ASP A 36 -5.43 4.04 -8.93
N ARG A 37 -6.64 4.61 -9.14
CA ARG A 37 -7.25 5.54 -8.17
C ARG A 37 -7.47 4.91 -6.80
N GLU A 38 -7.91 3.66 -6.74
CA GLU A 38 -8.13 2.97 -5.47
C GLU A 38 -6.79 2.60 -4.78
N SER A 39 -5.76 2.23 -5.56
CA SER A 39 -4.41 1.99 -5.02
C SER A 39 -3.81 3.26 -4.42
N ASP A 40 -3.95 4.38 -5.13
CA ASP A 40 -3.51 5.70 -4.67
C ASP A 40 -4.25 6.10 -3.38
N ALA A 41 -5.58 5.95 -3.36
CA ALA A 41 -6.39 6.28 -2.19
C ALA A 41 -6.00 5.45 -0.96
N LEU A 42 -5.72 4.15 -1.11
CA LEU A 42 -5.23 3.31 -0.02
C LEU A 42 -3.82 3.71 0.42
N THR A 43 -2.94 4.01 -0.55
CA THR A 43 -1.57 4.46 -0.26
C THR A 43 -1.58 5.74 0.58
N ASP A 44 -2.41 6.71 0.21
CA ASP A 44 -2.58 7.96 0.96
C ASP A 44 -3.14 7.68 2.36
N ALA A 45 -4.21 6.89 2.46
CA ALA A 45 -4.87 6.58 3.73
C ALA A 45 -3.94 5.90 4.75
N TYR A 46 -2.98 5.08 4.29
CA TYR A 46 -2.08 4.32 5.15
C TYR A 46 -0.63 4.86 5.19
N THR A 47 -0.35 6.03 4.62
CA THR A 47 0.98 6.66 4.64
C THR A 47 1.49 6.87 6.06
N ALA A 48 0.66 7.42 6.96
CA ALA A 48 1.03 7.63 8.35
C ALA A 48 1.29 6.31 9.09
N PHE A 49 0.44 5.30 8.83
CA PHE A 49 0.57 3.97 9.42
C PHE A 49 1.87 3.27 8.99
N ALA A 50 2.25 3.39 7.72
CA ALA A 50 3.46 2.80 7.15
C ALA A 50 4.73 3.65 7.37
N GLY A 51 4.57 4.84 7.93
CA GLY A 51 5.63 5.85 8.16
C GLY A 51 6.15 6.55 6.90
N SER A 52 5.72 6.16 5.69
CA SER A 52 6.00 6.88 4.44
C SER A 52 5.06 6.41 3.33
N SER A 53 4.91 7.23 2.27
CA SER A 53 4.13 6.86 1.08
C SER A 53 4.73 5.66 0.35
N SER A 54 6.07 5.57 0.27
CA SER A 54 6.75 4.43 -0.35
C SER A 54 6.47 3.12 0.39
N ASN A 55 6.42 3.14 1.73
CA ASN A 55 6.09 1.96 2.52
C ASN A 55 4.60 1.60 2.41
N ALA A 56 3.71 2.60 2.36
CA ALA A 56 2.28 2.37 2.18
C ALA A 56 1.98 1.75 0.81
N HIS A 57 2.59 2.26 -0.26
CA HIS A 57 2.51 1.67 -1.58
C HIS A 57 3.03 0.23 -1.59
N ALA A 58 4.16 -0.05 -0.93
CA ALA A 58 4.69 -1.41 -0.79
C ALA A 58 3.73 -2.34 -0.04
N LEU A 59 3.04 -1.86 1.00
CA LEU A 59 1.99 -2.63 1.69
C LEU A 59 0.82 -2.92 0.75
N VAL A 60 0.27 -1.90 0.10
CA VAL A 60 -0.90 -2.03 -0.78
C VAL A 60 -0.61 -2.99 -1.92
N GLU A 61 0.46 -2.76 -2.69
CA GLU A 61 0.85 -3.62 -3.81
C GLU A 61 1.20 -5.04 -3.36
N GLY A 62 1.90 -5.19 -2.23
CA GLY A 62 2.25 -6.49 -1.69
C GLY A 62 1.01 -7.30 -1.29
N LEU A 63 0.01 -6.65 -0.68
CA LEU A 63 -1.25 -7.29 -0.29
C LEU A 63 -2.15 -7.60 -1.50
N LEU A 64 -2.24 -6.69 -2.47
CA LEU A 64 -2.99 -6.92 -3.72
C LEU A 64 -2.43 -8.11 -4.48
N ASN A 65 -1.11 -8.21 -4.56
CA ASN A 65 -0.43 -9.25 -5.33
C ASN A 65 -0.08 -10.50 -4.53
N GLY A 66 -0.29 -10.50 -3.20
CA GLY A 66 0.13 -11.59 -2.32
C GLY A 66 1.65 -11.82 -2.38
N SER A 67 2.41 -10.74 -2.53
CA SER A 67 3.85 -10.76 -2.79
C SER A 67 4.65 -10.23 -1.59
N ARG A 68 5.98 -10.38 -1.63
CA ARG A 68 6.87 -9.90 -0.57
C ARG A 68 6.72 -8.37 -0.43
N ILE A 69 6.51 -7.93 0.81
CA ILE A 69 6.50 -6.54 1.23
C ILE A 69 7.86 -6.23 1.87
N THR A 70 8.44 -5.07 1.55
CA THR A 70 9.63 -4.56 2.21
C THR A 70 9.36 -3.15 2.71
N LEU A 71 9.51 -2.94 4.02
CA LEU A 71 9.32 -1.64 4.67
C LEU A 71 10.66 -1.13 5.16
N VAL A 72 10.93 0.15 4.94
CA VAL A 72 12.11 0.84 5.45
C VAL A 72 11.65 1.89 6.44
N MET A 73 11.83 1.63 7.72
CA MET A 73 11.37 2.50 8.80
C MET A 73 12.51 2.78 9.79
N PRO A 74 12.48 3.92 10.49
CA PRO A 74 13.40 4.20 11.58
C PRO A 74 13.35 3.09 12.64
N SER A 75 14.51 2.70 13.15
CA SER A 75 14.57 1.76 14.27
C SER A 75 14.10 2.45 15.56
N SER A 76 13.32 1.75 16.39
CA SER A 76 12.96 2.21 17.73
C SER A 76 14.16 2.44 18.66
N SER A 77 15.35 1.93 18.29
CA SER A 77 16.62 2.15 19.01
C SER A 77 17.36 3.44 18.62
N GLY A 78 16.77 4.33 17.81
CA GLY A 78 17.42 5.56 17.34
C GLY A 78 18.54 5.34 16.33
N LYS A 79 18.66 4.11 15.79
CA LYS A 79 19.63 3.73 14.75
C LYS A 79 19.06 4.00 13.35
N SER A 80 19.95 3.95 12.35
CA SER A 80 19.62 4.06 10.92
C SER A 80 18.46 3.14 10.52
N SER A 81 17.65 3.57 9.57
CA SER A 81 16.52 2.78 9.04
C SER A 81 16.99 1.41 8.57
N ALA A 82 16.29 0.37 8.98
CA ALA A 82 16.58 -1.00 8.59
C ALA A 82 15.41 -1.57 7.78
N PRO A 83 15.67 -2.29 6.67
CA PRO A 83 14.61 -2.94 5.92
C PRO A 83 14.06 -4.14 6.71
N THR A 84 12.74 -4.26 6.76
CA THR A 84 12.03 -5.47 7.22
C THR A 84 11.22 -6.01 6.07
N SER A 85 11.36 -7.30 5.77
CA SER A 85 10.66 -7.94 4.66
C SER A 85 9.82 -9.11 5.13
N PHE A 86 8.59 -9.20 4.65
CA PHE A 86 7.67 -10.28 4.98
C PHE A 86 6.72 -10.57 3.83
N THR A 87 6.16 -11.79 3.80
CA THR A 87 5.14 -12.17 2.83
C THR A 87 3.79 -12.27 3.56
N PRO A 88 2.71 -11.69 3.01
CA PRO A 88 1.35 -11.89 3.53
C PRO A 88 1.05 -13.38 3.76
N LYS A 89 0.48 -13.74 4.92
CA LYS A 89 0.00 -15.11 5.18
C LYS A 89 -1.29 -15.47 4.43
N THR A 90 -1.81 -14.54 3.64
CA THR A 90 -2.89 -14.74 2.68
C THR A 90 -2.34 -14.82 1.25
N GLY A 91 -3.16 -15.28 0.31
CA GLY A 91 -2.91 -14.98 -1.10
C GLY A 91 -3.25 -13.52 -1.45
N LYS A 92 -3.48 -13.29 -2.75
CA LYS A 92 -3.94 -12.00 -3.29
C LYS A 92 -5.21 -11.52 -2.61
N LEU A 93 -5.28 -10.24 -2.29
CA LEU A 93 -6.46 -9.58 -1.75
C LEU A 93 -6.99 -8.57 -2.77
N GLY A 94 -8.32 -8.41 -2.87
CA GLY A 94 -8.89 -7.25 -3.56
C GLY A 94 -8.82 -5.99 -2.69
N TYR A 95 -8.97 -4.81 -3.30
CA TYR A 95 -8.87 -3.51 -2.61
C TYR A 95 -9.67 -3.41 -1.31
N ASP A 96 -10.93 -3.86 -1.30
CA ASP A 96 -11.75 -3.87 -0.09
C ASP A 96 -11.14 -4.74 1.03
N ASN A 97 -10.59 -5.89 0.67
CA ASN A 97 -9.94 -6.77 1.64
C ASN A 97 -8.61 -6.19 2.14
N VAL A 98 -7.89 -5.43 1.30
CA VAL A 98 -6.69 -4.67 1.71
C VAL A 98 -7.07 -3.59 2.71
N ARG A 99 -8.08 -2.78 2.41
CA ARG A 99 -8.62 -1.75 3.31
C ARG A 99 -9.01 -2.33 4.66
N MET A 100 -9.81 -3.41 4.67
CA MET A 100 -10.23 -4.05 5.92
C MET A 100 -9.06 -4.64 6.70
N ALA A 101 -8.07 -5.22 6.02
CA ALA A 101 -6.91 -5.79 6.69
C ALA A 101 -6.05 -4.70 7.36
N LEU A 102 -5.76 -3.62 6.64
CA LEU A 102 -4.95 -2.51 7.14
C LEU A 102 -5.68 -1.71 8.24
N ALA A 103 -6.99 -1.51 8.11
CA ALA A 103 -7.81 -0.89 9.17
C ALA A 103 -7.76 -1.71 10.46
N LEU A 104 -7.99 -3.03 10.41
CA LEU A 104 -7.92 -3.90 11.59
C LEU A 104 -6.51 -3.93 12.21
N ALA A 105 -5.47 -3.92 11.38
CA ALA A 105 -4.10 -3.86 11.83
C ALA A 105 -3.80 -2.57 12.61
N GLN A 106 -4.20 -1.42 12.05
CA GLN A 106 -4.07 -0.12 12.70
C GLN A 106 -4.86 -0.08 14.02
N ALA A 107 -6.08 -0.63 14.05
CA ALA A 107 -6.90 -0.74 15.25
C ALA A 107 -6.20 -1.51 16.38
N ALA A 108 -5.66 -2.68 16.04
CA ALA A 108 -5.08 -3.59 17.01
C ALA A 108 -3.79 -3.01 17.61
N LEU A 109 -3.00 -2.30 16.80
CA LEU A 109 -1.83 -1.56 17.29
C LEU A 109 -2.23 -0.34 18.13
N ALA A 110 -3.24 0.42 17.72
CA ALA A 110 -3.75 1.54 18.52
C ALA A 110 -4.28 1.07 19.88
N LYS A 111 -5.00 -0.06 19.93
CA LYS A 111 -5.43 -0.71 21.18
C LYS A 111 -4.24 -1.13 22.05
N ALA A 112 -3.14 -1.57 21.42
CA ALA A 112 -1.88 -1.86 22.10
C ALA A 112 -1.06 -0.59 22.45
N GLN A 113 -1.66 0.61 22.36
CA GLN A 113 -1.04 1.91 22.62
C GLN A 113 0.14 2.23 21.68
N ILE A 114 0.13 1.68 20.47
CA ILE A 114 1.12 1.91 19.42
C ILE A 114 0.46 2.69 18.28
N THR A 115 0.72 4.00 18.24
CA THR A 115 0.19 4.90 17.20
C THR A 115 1.18 5.19 16.07
N GLN A 116 2.47 4.95 16.32
CA GLN A 116 3.55 5.04 15.34
C GLN A 116 4.28 3.69 15.30
N PRO A 117 3.77 2.71 14.55
CA PRO A 117 4.32 1.36 14.59
C PRO A 117 5.66 1.27 13.88
N THR A 118 6.49 0.34 14.34
CA THR A 118 7.69 -0.12 13.62
C THR A 118 7.32 -1.15 12.56
N ALA A 119 8.20 -1.36 11.57
CA ALA A 119 7.98 -2.36 10.53
C ALA A 119 7.75 -3.78 11.09
N ALA A 120 8.46 -4.17 12.16
CA ALA A 120 8.26 -5.45 12.83
C ALA A 120 6.90 -5.55 13.54
N GLN A 121 6.40 -4.45 14.11
CA GLN A 121 5.04 -4.41 14.69
C GLN A 121 3.96 -4.49 13.61
N ILE A 122 4.17 -3.85 12.45
CA ILE A 122 3.28 -3.97 11.28
C ILE A 122 3.24 -5.43 10.79
N GLU A 123 4.40 -6.07 10.63
CA GLU A 123 4.47 -7.49 10.28
C GLU A 123 3.74 -8.36 11.30
N ALA A 124 4.01 -8.18 12.60
CA ALA A 124 3.42 -8.99 13.64
C ALA A 124 1.89 -8.82 13.73
N VAL A 125 1.35 -7.61 13.55
CA VAL A 125 -0.11 -7.43 13.56
C VAL A 125 -0.78 -7.99 12.30
N LEU A 126 -0.09 -8.00 11.16
CA LEU A 126 -0.61 -8.57 9.91
C LEU A 126 -0.50 -10.09 9.90
N ASN A 127 0.68 -10.64 10.13
CA ASN A 127 0.97 -12.07 10.01
C ASN A 127 0.92 -12.84 11.33
N GLY A 128 0.74 -12.16 12.45
CA GLY A 128 0.86 -12.74 13.78
C GLY A 128 2.33 -12.78 14.22
N GLY A 129 2.57 -12.63 15.52
CA GLY A 129 3.92 -12.53 16.07
C GLY A 129 3.91 -11.84 17.41
N ALA A 130 5.04 -11.86 18.12
CA ALA A 130 5.20 -11.10 19.34
C ALA A 130 5.51 -9.63 19.00
N ILE A 131 4.98 -8.71 19.80
CA ILE A 131 5.36 -7.31 19.81
C ILE A 131 5.77 -6.89 21.23
N MET A 132 6.53 -5.81 21.31
CA MET A 132 6.70 -5.06 22.57
C MET A 132 5.74 -3.88 22.57
N ALA A 133 4.76 -3.92 23.47
CA ALA A 133 3.84 -2.82 23.74
C ALA A 133 4.32 -2.02 24.98
N PRO A 134 3.82 -0.81 25.22
CA PRO A 134 4.21 0.00 26.39
C PRO A 134 3.98 -0.71 27.73
N TYR A 135 2.99 -1.59 27.82
CA TYR A 135 2.66 -2.39 28.99
C TYR A 135 3.39 -3.76 29.05
N GLY A 136 4.29 -4.04 28.11
CA GLY A 136 5.08 -5.27 28.06
C GLY A 136 4.89 -6.11 26.78
N PRO A 137 5.46 -7.32 26.75
CA PRO A 137 5.33 -8.22 25.60
C PRO A 137 3.87 -8.62 25.36
N ALA A 138 3.43 -8.58 24.10
CA ALA A 138 2.09 -9.00 23.70
C ALA A 138 2.16 -9.89 22.45
N GLN A 139 1.33 -10.94 22.42
CA GLN A 139 1.21 -11.82 21.25
C GLN A 139 0.09 -11.31 20.33
N MET A 140 0.43 -11.05 19.08
CA MET A 140 -0.54 -10.73 18.03
C MET A 140 -1.00 -12.00 17.31
N PRO A 141 -2.32 -12.20 17.14
CA PRO A 141 -2.84 -13.36 16.40
C PRO A 141 -2.67 -13.22 14.88
N GLY A 142 -2.59 -11.99 14.36
CA GLY A 142 -2.37 -11.69 12.94
C GLY A 142 -3.65 -11.57 12.12
N VAL A 143 -3.92 -10.40 11.56
CA VAL A 143 -5.10 -10.15 10.70
C VAL A 143 -5.13 -11.09 9.48
N LEU A 144 -4.03 -11.14 8.74
CA LEU A 144 -3.86 -11.99 7.56
C LEU A 144 -3.79 -13.48 7.93
N ALA A 145 -3.19 -13.80 9.07
CA ALA A 145 -3.14 -15.17 9.58
C ALA A 145 -4.53 -15.70 9.95
N LEU A 146 -5.38 -14.86 10.56
CA LEU A 146 -6.77 -15.22 10.85
C LEU A 146 -7.60 -15.28 9.56
N ARG A 147 -7.36 -14.36 8.63
CA ARG A 147 -8.04 -14.34 7.33
C ARG A 147 -7.73 -15.60 6.51
N SER A 148 -6.48 -16.07 6.50
CA SER A 148 -6.10 -17.29 5.77
C SER A 148 -6.69 -18.56 6.37
N ARG A 149 -7.10 -18.54 7.64
CA ARG A 149 -7.87 -19.61 8.29
C ARG A 149 -9.37 -19.55 7.98
N GLY A 150 -9.79 -18.70 7.04
CA GLY A 150 -11.19 -18.57 6.63
C GLY A 150 -12.05 -17.72 7.56
N GLN A 151 -11.46 -17.00 8.53
CA GLN A 151 -12.25 -16.10 9.37
C GLN A 151 -12.79 -14.92 8.56
N VAL A 152 -14.05 -14.55 8.85
CA VAL A 152 -14.68 -13.33 8.33
C VAL A 152 -14.26 -12.12 9.17
N TRP A 153 -14.31 -10.92 8.58
CA TRP A 153 -13.80 -9.69 9.21
C TRP A 153 -14.36 -9.41 10.61
N GLY A 154 -15.66 -9.67 10.83
CA GLY A 154 -16.27 -9.51 12.15
C GLY A 154 -15.74 -10.50 13.20
N ASN A 155 -15.27 -11.69 12.80
CA ASN A 155 -14.64 -12.64 13.73
C ASN A 155 -13.18 -12.24 14.00
N ILE A 156 -12.49 -11.71 13.00
CA ILE A 156 -11.13 -11.19 13.14
C ILE A 156 -11.13 -9.99 14.09
N SER A 157 -12.08 -9.06 13.93
CA SER A 157 -12.19 -7.88 14.80
C SER A 157 -12.46 -8.29 16.26
N LYS A 158 -13.34 -9.27 16.48
CA LYS A 158 -13.59 -9.86 17.81
C LYS A 158 -12.34 -10.51 18.40
N ALA A 159 -11.60 -11.29 17.60
CA ALA A 159 -10.36 -11.93 18.04
C ALA A 159 -9.28 -10.91 18.43
N LEU A 160 -9.27 -9.74 17.79
CA LEU A 160 -8.39 -8.61 18.12
C LEU A 160 -8.96 -7.73 19.26
N GLY A 161 -10.23 -7.91 19.61
CA GLY A 161 -10.95 -7.05 20.55
C GLY A 161 -11.03 -5.60 20.09
N VAL A 162 -11.27 -5.37 18.80
CA VAL A 162 -11.44 -4.05 18.17
C VAL A 162 -12.79 -4.01 17.43
N LYS A 163 -13.36 -2.81 17.29
CA LYS A 163 -14.61 -2.63 16.55
C LYS A 163 -14.33 -2.00 15.19
N LEU A 164 -14.85 -2.62 14.14
CA LEU A 164 -14.92 -2.04 12.80
C LEU A 164 -16.08 -1.03 12.78
N ALA A 165 -15.81 0.21 12.37
CA ALA A 165 -16.83 1.16 11.98
C ALA A 165 -17.31 0.86 10.55
N ALA A 166 -18.49 1.37 10.22
CA ALA A 166 -19.17 1.09 8.94
C ALA A 166 -18.44 1.71 7.72
N ASP A 167 -17.65 2.75 7.92
CA ASP A 167 -16.80 3.39 6.91
C ASP A 167 -15.43 2.71 6.75
N GLY A 168 -15.19 1.60 7.46
CA GLY A 168 -13.89 0.93 7.49
C GLY A 168 -12.87 1.60 8.42
N SER A 169 -13.25 2.67 9.14
CA SER A 169 -12.46 3.15 10.28
C SER A 169 -12.62 2.20 11.46
N VAL A 170 -11.79 2.35 12.48
CA VAL A 170 -11.74 1.43 13.63
C VAL A 170 -11.70 2.25 14.91
N ALA A 171 -12.68 2.01 15.79
CA ALA A 171 -12.67 2.54 17.13
C ALA A 171 -12.18 1.45 18.11
N ALA A 172 -11.48 1.86 19.16
CA ALA A 172 -11.25 0.99 20.30
C ALA A 172 -12.62 0.51 20.81
N ALA A 173 -12.76 -0.78 21.11
CA ALA A 173 -13.97 -1.26 21.75
C ALA A 173 -14.05 -0.62 23.14
N ASP A 174 -15.13 0.11 23.44
CA ASP A 174 -15.43 0.51 24.81
C ASP A 174 -15.42 -0.76 25.69
N SER A 175 -14.65 -0.70 26.78
CA SER A 175 -14.70 -1.75 27.79
C SER A 175 -16.07 -1.71 28.48
N PRO A 176 -16.63 -2.86 28.91
CA PRO A 176 -17.91 -2.88 29.61
C PRO A 176 -17.87 -2.11 30.94
#